data_AF-A0A9W9YZJ4-F1
#
_entry.id   AF-A0A9W9YZJ4-F1
#
_cell.length_a   1.000
_cell.length_b   1.000
_cell.length_c   1.000
_cell.angle_alpha   90.00
_cell.angle_beta   90.00
_cell.angle_gamma   90.00
#
_symmetry.space_group_name_H-M   'P 1'
#
loop_
_entity.id
_entity.type
_entity.pdbx_description
1 polymer ?
#
loop_
_entity_poly.entity_id
_entity_poly.type
_entity_poly.pdbx_seq_one_letter_code
_entity_poly.pdbx_strand_id
1 'polypeptide(L)' 'MEKFKVLCTKGDRAFKNDQFLQAISFYSDALTHSPDDEDILGCRSAVYAKLGMFNESKKDAESLISIIPQKPRATF' A
#
# COMPACT_ATOMS: atom_id res chain seq x y z
N MET A 1 -1.46 -3.46 17.70
CA MET A 1 -0.45 -3.92 16.71
C MET A 1 -0.89 -5.18 15.96
N GLU A 2 -1.64 -6.10 16.59
CA GLU A 2 -2.06 -7.36 15.94
C GLU A 2 -2.99 -7.16 14.73
N LYS A 3 -3.94 -6.21 14.81
CA LYS A 3 -4.93 -5.94 13.76
C LYS A 3 -4.31 -5.49 12.43
N PHE A 4 -3.30 -4.62 12.49
CA PHE A 4 -2.54 -4.17 11.31
C PHE A 4 -1.92 -5.37 10.58
N LYS A 5 -1.17 -6.19 11.31
CA LYS A 5 -0.47 -7.36 10.75
C LYS A 5 -1.44 -8.38 10.13
N VAL A 6 -2.62 -8.56 10.73
CA VAL A 6 -3.70 -9.40 10.19
C VAL A 6 -4.26 -8.82 8.89
N LEU A 7 -4.45 -7.51 8.79
CA LEU A 7 -4.92 -6.85 7.57
C LEU A 7 -3.92 -7.00 6.42
N CYS A 8 -2.62 -6.80 6.68
CA CYS A 8 -1.56 -7.01 5.67
C CYS A 8 -1.59 -8.44 5.14
N THR A 9 -1.64 -9.43 6.04
CA THR A 9 -1.67 -10.85 5.67
C THR A 9 -2.93 -11.21 4.87
N LYS A 10 -4.08 -10.60 5.19
CA LYS A 10 -5.32 -10.77 4.42
C LYS A 10 -5.21 -10.15 3.04
N GLY A 11 -4.61 -8.97 2.92
CA GLY A 11 -4.30 -8.32 1.65
C GLY A 11 -3.43 -9.19 0.76
N ASP A 12 -2.34 -9.74 1.29
CA ASP A 12 -1.42 -10.61 0.54
C ASP A 12 -2.12 -11.88 0.05
N ARG A 13 -2.96 -12.48 0.90
CA ARG A 13 -3.74 -13.67 0.53
C ARG A 13 -4.76 -13.35 -0.55
N ALA A 14 -5.47 -12.22 -0.43
CA ALA A 14 -6.43 -11.79 -1.45
C ALA A 14 -5.73 -11.50 -2.78
N PHE A 15 -4.54 -10.87 -2.75
CA PHE A 15 -3.73 -10.64 -3.94
C PHE A 15 -3.31 -11.95 -4.63
N LYS A 16 -2.88 -12.95 -3.85
CA LYS A 16 -2.55 -14.30 -4.37
C LYS A 16 -3.74 -15.05 -4.95
N ASN A 17 -4.95 -14.71 -4.54
CA ASN A 17 -6.20 -15.31 -5.04
C ASN A 17 -6.81 -14.52 -6.20
N ASP A 18 -6.08 -13.57 -6.79
CA ASP A 18 -6.58 -12.63 -7.81
C ASP A 18 -7.79 -11.78 -7.35
N GLN A 19 -8.03 -11.70 -6.04
CA GLN A 19 -9.09 -10.90 -5.42
C GLN A 19 -8.62 -9.46 -5.21
N PHE A 20 -8.24 -8.79 -6.30
CA PHE A 20 -7.59 -7.48 -6.27
C PHE A 20 -8.40 -6.41 -5.53
N LEU A 21 -9.72 -6.35 -5.73
CA LEU A 21 -10.58 -5.38 -5.03
C LEU A 21 -10.62 -5.61 -3.51
N GLN A 22 -10.65 -6.87 -3.06
CA GLN A 22 -10.57 -7.18 -1.62
C GLN A 22 -9.18 -6.86 -1.07
N ALA A 23 -8.11 -7.15 -1.82
CA ALA A 23 -6.75 -6.81 -1.42
C ALA A 23 -6.61 -5.30 -1.19
N ILE A 24 -7.14 -4.48 -2.11
CA ILE A 24 -7.18 -3.01 -1.97
C ILE A 24 -7.93 -2.59 -0.69
N SER A 25 -9.07 -3.22 -0.39
CA SER A 25 -9.83 -2.91 0.83
C SER A 25 -9.00 -3.22 2.08
N PHE A 26 -8.36 -4.40 2.15
CA PHE A 26 -7.54 -4.78 3.31
C PHE A 26 -6.32 -3.88 3.48
N TYR A 27 -5.64 -3.52 2.38
CA TYR A 27 -4.52 -2.58 2.43
C TYR A 27 -4.96 -1.17 2.81
N SER A 28 -6.12 -0.72 2.35
CA SER A 28 -6.65 0.60 2.72
C SER A 28 -6.99 0.64 4.21
N ASP A 29 -7.60 -0.41 4.75
CA ASP A 29 -7.83 -0.55 6.19
C ASP A 29 -6.51 -0.58 6.97
N ALA A 30 -5.48 -1.26 6.47
CA ALA A 30 -4.16 -1.28 7.09
C ALA A 30 -3.53 0.13 7.13
N LEU A 31 -3.67 0.90 6.05
CA LEU A 31 -3.19 2.29 5.98
C LEU A 31 -3.97 3.23 6.90
N THR A 32 -5.20 2.92 7.33
CA THR A 32 -5.86 3.72 8.39
C THR A 32 -5.14 3.61 9.73
N HIS A 33 -4.41 2.52 9.97
CA HIS A 33 -3.63 2.28 11.18
C HIS A 33 -2.17 2.75 11.04
N SER A 34 -1.60 2.66 9.84
CA SER A 34 -0.23 3.09 9.54
C SER A 34 -0.22 3.73 8.15
N PRO A 35 -0.60 5.02 8.05
CA PRO A 35 -0.79 5.70 6.76
C PRO A 35 0.50 5.89 5.97
N ASP A 36 1.63 5.88 6.67
CA ASP A 36 2.97 6.10 6.10
C ASP A 36 3.73 4.79 5.85
N ASP A 37 3.04 3.64 5.92
CA ASP A 37 3.65 2.35 5.70
C ASP A 37 3.97 2.14 4.20
N GLU A 38 5.26 2.21 3.90
CA GLU A 38 5.78 2.17 2.54
C GLU A 38 5.58 0.79 1.88
N ASP A 39 5.58 -0.30 2.66
CA ASP A 39 5.32 -1.65 2.16
C ASP A 39 3.87 -1.79 1.71
N ILE A 40 2.91 -1.32 2.52
CA ILE A 40 1.48 -1.42 2.20
C ILE A 40 1.08 -0.51 1.04
N LEU A 41 1.62 0.71 0.96
CA LEU A 41 1.42 1.59 -0.19
C LEU A 41 1.95 0.95 -1.48
N GLY A 42 3.13 0.33 -1.42
CA GLY A 42 3.71 -0.42 -2.54
C GLY A 42 2.84 -1.62 -2.95
N CYS A 43 2.38 -2.42 -1.99
CA CYS A 43 1.50 -3.55 -2.26
C CYS A 43 0.17 -3.10 -2.90
N ARG A 44 -0.48 -2.05 -2.36
CA ARG A 44 -1.73 -1.51 -2.92
C ARG A 44 -1.54 -0.93 -4.32
N SER A 45 -0.45 -0.19 -4.55
CA SER A 45 -0.08 0.32 -5.86
C SER A 45 0.10 -0.81 -6.89
N ALA A 46 0.78 -1.90 -6.53
CA ALA A 46 0.93 -3.06 -7.41
C ALA A 46 -0.42 -3.69 -7.78
N VAL A 47 -1.36 -3.76 -6.82
CA VAL A 47 -2.72 -4.26 -7.07
C VAL A 47 -3.48 -3.35 -8.03
N TYR A 48 -3.40 -2.03 -7.84
CA TYR A 48 -4.01 -1.07 -8.75
C TYR A 48 -3.44 -1.17 -10.17
N ALA A 49 -2.12 -1.34 -10.30
CA ALA A 49 -1.48 -1.56 -11.59
C ALA A 49 -1.97 -2.85 -12.29
N LYS A 50 -2.20 -3.93 -11.53
CA LYS A 50 -2.78 -5.18 -12.05
C LYS A 50 -4.22 -5.01 -12.55
N LEU A 51 -5.00 -4.11 -11.94
CA LEU A 51 -6.35 -3.76 -12.38
C LEU A 51 -6.39 -2.73 -13.53
N GLY A 52 -5.24 -2.20 -13.96
CA GLY A 52 -5.17 -1.09 -14.93
C GLY A 52 -5.59 0.27 -14.35
N MET A 53 -5.70 0.37 -13.01
CA MET A 53 -6.04 1.59 -12.28
C MET A 53 -4.78 2.44 -12.06
N PHE A 54 -4.17 2.90 -13.15
CA PHE A 54 -2.89 3.61 -13.11
C PHE A 54 -2.97 4.96 -12.38
N ASN A 55 -4.13 5.62 -12.40
CA ASN A 55 -4.32 6.90 -11.70
C ASN A 55 -4.23 6.71 -10.18
N GLU A 56 -4.87 5.67 -9.65
CA GLU A 56 -4.85 5.32 -8.23
C GLU A 56 -3.46 4.82 -7.82
N SER A 57 -2.82 4.00 -8.65
CA SER A 57 -1.43 3.61 -8.44
C SER A 57 -0.48 4.81 -8.39
N LYS A 58 -0.70 5.84 -9.22
CA LYS A 58 0.11 7.07 -9.22
C LYS A 58 -0.11 7.87 -7.94
N LYS A 59 -1.33 7.94 -7.42
CA LYS A 59 -1.62 8.59 -6.13
C LYS A 59 -0.88 7.93 -4.99
N ASP A 60 -0.86 6.59 -4.92
CA ASP A 60 -0.11 5.86 -3.89
C ASP A 60 1.40 6.13 -3.99
N ALA A 61 1.93 6.18 -5.22
CA ALA A 61 3.32 6.56 -5.47
C ALA A 61 3.61 8.03 -5.08
N GLU A 62 2.69 8.96 -5.32
CA GLU A 62 2.82 10.36 -4.91
C GLU A 62 2.79 10.52 -3.38
N SER A 63 1.96 9.74 -2.68
CA SER A 63 1.97 9.68 -1.22
C SER A 63 3.29 9.14 -0.69
N LEU A 64 3.83 8.06 -1.26
CA LEU A 64 5.18 7.56 -0.96
C LEU A 64 6.24 8.65 -1.18
N ILE A 65 6.22 9.32 -2.33
CA ILE A 65 7.11 10.44 -2.65
C ILE A 65 6.81 11.69 -1.80
N SER A 66 5.77 11.74 -0.99
CA SER A 66 5.54 12.83 -0.03
C SER A 66 6.02 12.47 1.38
N ILE A 67 6.02 11.18 1.71
CA ILE A 67 6.57 10.62 2.95
C ILE A 67 8.11 10.56 2.88
N ILE A 68 8.66 10.08 1.76
CA ILE A 68 10.11 9.92 1.55
C ILE A 68 10.91 11.24 1.54
N PRO A 69 10.46 12.40 1.00
CA PRO A 69 11.24 13.64 1.00
C PRO A 69 11.39 14.26 2.39
N GLN A 70 10.61 13.82 3.38
CA GLN A 70 10.87 14.14 4.79
C GLN A 70 11.90 13.21 5.45
N LYS A 71 12.27 12.09 4.83
CA LYS A 71 13.52 11.40 5.12
C LYS A 71 14.58 12.06 4.23
N PRO A 72 15.30 13.12 4.67
CA PRO A 72 16.51 13.48 3.96
C PRO A 72 17.34 12.19 3.90
N ARG A 73 17.71 11.76 2.70
CA ARG A 73 18.96 11.03 2.51
C ARG A 73 20.05 12.03 2.96
N ALA A 74 20.22 12.16 4.26
CA ALA A 74 21.38 12.81 4.84
C ALA A 74 22.56 11.88 4.62
N THR A 75 23.70 12.49 4.32
CA THR A 75 25.03 11.93 3.99
C THR A 75 25.17 11.61 2.49
N PHE A 76 25.95 12.36 1.71
CA PHE A 76 27.17 13.14 2.01
C PHE A 76 27.15 14.53 1.37
#